data_AF-A0A519S5U2-F1
#
_entry.id   AF-A0A519S5U2-F1
#
_cell.length_a   1.000
_cell.length_b   1.000
_cell.length_c   1.000
_cell.angle_alpha   90.00
_cell.angle_beta   90.00
_cell.angle_gamma   90.00
#
_symmetry.space_group_name_H-M   'P 1'
#
loop_
_entity.id
_entity.type
_entity.pdbx_description
1 polymer ?
#
loop_
_entity_poly.entity_id
_entity_poly.type
_entity_poly.pdbx_seq_one_letter_code
_entity_poly.pdbx_strand_id
1 'polypeptide(L)'
;MENTFPFEVKFIGDAEQFYQLSADFEEPKLLLYKLLLDKYRSPNGLISLVDNAALVIEETVPDLLDHMDFNEESYLLDMHVDSAESLQTFVAKVYPIFQSLTLLEAYVKRIANG
;
A
#
# COMPACT_ATOMS: atom_id res chain seq x y z
N MET A 1 -4.97 2.79 18.63
CA MET A 1 -4.93 2.54 17.18
C MET A 1 -5.02 1.05 17.01
N GLU A 2 -6.16 0.60 16.51
CA GLU A 2 -6.40 -0.81 16.21
C GLU A 2 -5.48 -1.23 15.06
N ASN A 3 -5.03 -2.49 15.11
CA ASN A 3 -4.04 -3.11 14.24
C ASN A 3 -4.11 -2.62 12.78
N THR A 4 -3.09 -1.91 12.29
CA THR A 4 -2.96 -1.45 10.90
C THR A 4 -2.12 -2.38 10.04
N PHE A 5 -1.86 -3.61 10.50
CA PHE A 5 -1.10 -4.61 9.74
C PHE A 5 -1.72 -4.87 8.36
N PRO A 6 -0.97 -4.82 7.25
CA PRO A 6 0.50 -4.95 7.20
C PRO A 6 1.29 -3.64 7.38
N PHE A 7 0.64 -2.49 7.49
CA PHE A 7 1.30 -1.19 7.58
C PHE A 7 1.65 -0.78 9.02
N GLU A 8 2.81 -0.15 9.16
CA GLU A 8 3.17 0.66 10.31
C GLU A 8 2.79 2.12 10.02
N VAL A 9 2.10 2.77 10.95
CA VAL A 9 1.68 4.17 10.81
C VAL A 9 2.46 5.03 11.80
N LYS A 10 3.16 6.04 11.30
CA LYS A 10 3.91 7.01 12.11
C LYS A 10 3.43 8.43 11.84
N PHE A 11 3.37 9.24 12.88
CA PHE A 11 3.19 10.68 12.75
C PHE A 11 4.57 11.32 12.61
N ILE A 12 4.79 12.08 11.53
CA ILE A 12 6.09 12.72 11.23
C ILE A 12 6.04 14.25 11.35
N GLY A 13 4.85 14.85 11.27
CA GLY A 13 4.56 16.20 11.76
C GLY A 13 5.29 17.35 11.06
N ASP A 14 5.62 17.22 9.78
CA ASP A 14 6.10 18.35 8.98
C ASP A 14 4.95 19.06 8.24
N ALA A 15 5.23 20.21 7.63
CA ALA A 15 4.21 21.11 7.07
C ALA A 15 3.57 20.60 5.76
N GLU A 16 4.16 19.60 5.09
CA GLU A 16 3.71 19.04 3.82
C GLU A 16 3.32 17.56 3.94
N GLN A 17 3.86 16.84 4.93
CA GLN A 17 3.59 15.44 5.20
C GLN A 17 3.37 15.22 6.70
N PHE A 18 2.18 14.72 7.05
CA PHE A 18 1.79 14.55 8.45
C PHE A 18 2.01 13.11 8.94
N TYR A 19 1.81 12.13 8.07
CA TYR A 19 1.86 10.71 8.41
C TYR A 19 2.67 9.90 7.41
N GLN A 20 3.34 8.87 7.91
CA GLN A 20 4.07 7.88 7.13
C GLN A 20 3.39 6.51 7.33
N LEU A 21 3.11 5.83 6.22
CA LEU A 21 2.60 4.47 6.13
C LEU A 21 3.68 3.60 5.49
N SER A 22 4.22 2.64 6.23
CA SER A 22 5.28 1.77 5.70
C SER A 22 4.96 0.29 5.85
N ALA A 23 5.37 -0.51 4.86
CA ALA A 23 5.32 -1.97 4.90
C ALA A 23 6.59 -2.55 4.28
N ASP A 24 7.42 -3.18 5.12
CA ASP A 24 8.63 -3.88 4.69
C ASP A 24 8.31 -5.35 4.40
N PHE A 25 8.15 -5.69 3.12
CA PHE A 25 7.83 -7.05 2.72
C PHE A 25 9.01 -8.03 2.85
N GLU A 26 10.20 -7.58 3.23
CA GLU A 26 11.31 -8.47 3.62
C GLU A 26 11.16 -9.05 5.02
N GLU A 27 10.32 -8.42 5.86
CA GLU A 27 10.06 -8.89 7.21
C GLU A 27 9.41 -10.30 7.22
N PRO A 28 9.85 -11.23 8.07
CA PRO A 28 9.31 -12.60 8.13
C PRO A 28 7.79 -12.66 8.33
N LYS A 29 7.23 -11.67 9.05
CA LYS A 29 5.77 -11.54 9.29
C LYS A 29 4.97 -11.25 8.01
N LEU A 30 5.62 -10.71 6.98
CA LEU A 30 5.03 -10.35 5.68
C LEU A 30 5.39 -11.33 4.56
N LEU A 31 6.01 -12.49 4.88
CA LEU A 31 6.44 -13.48 3.88
C LEU A 31 5.32 -13.89 2.90
N LEU A 32 4.09 -14.09 3.40
CA LEU A 32 2.97 -14.48 2.53
C LEU A 32 2.58 -13.36 1.55
N TYR A 33 2.71 -12.10 1.95
CA TYR A 33 2.48 -10.96 1.07
C TYR A 33 3.57 -10.87 0.01
N LYS A 34 4.84 -11.04 0.40
CA LYS A 34 5.96 -11.08 -0.54
C LYS A 34 5.77 -12.15 -1.60
N LEU A 35 5.45 -13.39 -1.18
CA LEU A 35 5.19 -14.50 -2.10
C LEU A 35 4.02 -14.23 -3.04
N LEU A 36 2.96 -13.58 -2.54
CA LEU A 36 1.82 -13.19 -3.35
C LEU A 36 2.21 -12.16 -4.42
N LEU A 37 2.90 -11.10 -4.02
CA LEU A 37 3.34 -10.02 -4.92
C LEU A 37 4.36 -10.56 -5.94
N ASP A 38 5.30 -11.39 -5.52
CA ASP A 38 6.27 -12.06 -6.40
C ASP A 38 5.60 -13.01 -7.41
N LYS A 39 4.56 -13.74 -6.99
CA LYS A 39 3.79 -14.66 -7.88
C LYS A 39 3.15 -13.93 -9.05
N TYR A 40 2.67 -12.71 -8.83
CA TYR A 40 1.98 -11.90 -9.85
C TYR A 40 2.84 -10.77 -10.40
N ARG A 41 4.11 -10.68 -9.98
CA ARG A 41 5.10 -9.78 -10.59
C ARG A 41 5.25 -10.18 -12.05
N SER A 42 4.97 -9.25 -12.96
CA SER A 42 5.11 -9.51 -14.39
C SER A 42 6.52 -10.02 -14.70
N PRO A 43 6.69 -11.01 -15.63
CA PRO A 43 8.01 -11.48 -16.07
C PRO A 43 8.91 -10.35 -16.60
N ASN A 44 8.33 -9.21 -16.96
CA ASN A 44 9.01 -8.03 -17.48
C ASN A 44 9.25 -6.95 -16.40
N GLY A 45 8.90 -7.22 -15.14
CA GLY A 45 9.23 -6.36 -13.99
C GLY A 45 8.40 -5.09 -13.81
N LEU A 46 7.25 -4.95 -14.49
CA LEU A 46 6.59 -3.65 -14.64
C LEU A 46 5.57 -3.22 -13.57
N ILE A 47 5.21 -4.07 -12.59
CA ILE A 47 4.30 -3.64 -11.51
C ILE A 47 5.08 -3.69 -10.20
N SER A 48 5.48 -2.52 -9.74
CA SER A 48 6.18 -2.31 -8.49
C SER A 48 5.23 -2.40 -7.28
N LEU A 49 5.76 -2.32 -6.06
CA LEU A 49 4.91 -2.24 -4.86
C LEU A 49 4.06 -0.97 -4.86
N VAL A 50 4.68 0.15 -5.28
CA VAL A 50 4.00 1.42 -5.47
C VAL A 50 2.91 1.33 -6.53
N ASP A 51 3.16 0.70 -7.68
CA ASP A 51 2.14 0.55 -8.71
C ASP A 51 0.92 -0.23 -8.19
N ASN A 52 1.14 -1.32 -7.45
CA ASN A 52 0.04 -2.07 -6.82
C ASN A 52 -0.73 -1.21 -5.81
N ALA A 53 -0.04 -0.44 -4.98
CA ALA A 53 -0.68 0.44 -4.01
C ALA A 53 -1.48 1.55 -4.68
N ALA A 54 -0.89 2.22 -5.65
CA ALA A 54 -1.52 3.29 -6.41
C ALA A 54 -2.78 2.79 -7.14
N LEU A 55 -2.74 1.62 -7.79
CA LEU A 55 -3.89 1.05 -8.48
C LEU A 55 -5.02 0.66 -7.53
N VAL A 56 -4.70 0.05 -6.38
CA VAL A 56 -5.73 -0.26 -5.36
C VAL A 56 -6.38 1.03 -4.85
N ILE A 57 -5.59 2.08 -4.64
CA ILE A 57 -6.09 3.39 -4.21
C ILE A 57 -6.93 4.03 -5.32
N GLU A 58 -6.46 4.05 -6.57
CA GLU A 58 -7.16 4.61 -7.73
C GLU A 58 -8.56 4.00 -7.91
N GLU A 59 -8.66 2.68 -7.80
CA GLU A 59 -9.93 1.97 -7.96
C GLU A 59 -10.89 2.15 -6.78
N THR A 60 -10.37 2.45 -5.58
CA THR A 60 -11.17 2.53 -4.35
C THR A 60 -11.53 3.97 -3.99
N VAL A 61 -10.56 4.88 -4.07
CA VAL A 61 -10.62 6.29 -3.69
C VAL A 61 -9.60 7.10 -4.53
N PRO A 62 -9.89 7.40 -5.80
CA PRO A 62 -8.91 8.03 -6.69
C PRO A 62 -8.39 9.36 -6.18
N ASP A 63 -9.27 10.19 -5.60
CA ASP A 63 -8.92 11.50 -5.03
C ASP A 63 -7.88 11.41 -3.90
N LEU A 64 -7.68 10.24 -3.28
CA LEU A 64 -6.69 10.06 -2.22
C LEU A 64 -5.25 10.12 -2.77
N LEU A 65 -5.02 9.83 -4.05
CA LEU A 65 -3.69 9.90 -4.65
C LEU A 65 -3.10 11.32 -4.63
N ASP A 66 -3.94 12.34 -4.74
CA ASP A 66 -3.51 13.75 -4.67
C ASP A 66 -2.97 14.15 -3.28
N HIS A 67 -3.20 13.31 -2.28
CA HIS A 67 -2.81 13.50 -0.89
C HIS A 67 -1.70 12.54 -0.43
N MET A 68 -1.12 11.78 -1.37
CA MET A 68 -0.17 10.72 -1.08
C MET A 68 1.08 10.82 -1.93
N ASP A 69 2.25 10.82 -1.28
CA ASP A 69 3.53 10.65 -1.94
C ASP A 69 4.05 9.23 -1.73
N PHE A 70 4.46 8.58 -2.82
CA PHE A 70 4.92 7.20 -2.80
C PHE A 70 6.43 7.15 -2.98
N ASN A 71 7.09 6.30 -2.19
CA ASN A 71 8.48 5.94 -2.35
C ASN A 71 8.62 4.41 -2.28
N GLU A 72 9.53 3.88 -3.10
CA GLU A 72 9.85 2.45 -3.13
C GLU A 72 11.34 2.26 -3.01
N GLU A 73 11.75 1.53 -1.97
CA GLU A 73 13.12 1.05 -1.82
C GLU A 73 13.11 -0.47 -1.70
N SER A 74 13.43 -1.16 -2.80
CA SER A 74 13.45 -2.63 -2.88
C SER A 74 12.08 -3.28 -2.60
N TYR A 75 11.87 -3.80 -1.39
CA TYR A 75 10.61 -4.42 -0.95
C TYR A 75 9.93 -3.61 0.19
N LEU A 76 10.37 -2.36 0.39
CA LEU A 76 9.74 -1.42 1.28
C LEU A 76 8.77 -0.55 0.47
N LEU A 77 7.48 -0.64 0.81
CA LEU A 77 6.49 0.34 0.39
C LEU A 77 6.44 1.44 1.46
N ASP A 78 6.73 2.67 1.06
CA ASP A 78 6.70 3.84 1.94
C ASP A 78 5.78 4.92 1.33
N MET A 79 4.77 5.35 2.08
CA MET A 79 3.79 6.31 1.61
C MET A 79 3.63 7.42 2.63
N HIS A 80 3.71 8.67 2.18
CA HIS A 80 3.46 9.84 3.00
C HIS A 80 2.06 10.37 2.74
N VAL A 81 1.36 10.77 3.80
CA VAL A 81 -0.01 11.28 3.75
C VAL A 81 -0.04 12.67 4.36
N ASP A 82 -0.65 13.60 3.63
CA ASP A 82 -0.62 15.04 3.94
C ASP A 82 -1.51 15.45 5.13
N SER A 83 -2.44 14.60 5.57
CA SER A 83 -3.44 14.98 6.56
C SER A 83 -4.06 13.79 7.30
N ALA A 84 -4.65 14.09 8.46
CA ALA A 84 -5.35 13.08 9.26
C ALA A 84 -6.63 12.57 8.57
N GLU A 85 -7.27 13.40 7.76
CA GLU A 85 -8.48 13.05 7.00
C GLU A 85 -8.15 12.05 5.89
N SER A 86 -7.08 12.31 5.13
CA SER A 86 -6.57 11.39 4.11
C SER A 86 -6.13 10.07 4.74
N LEU A 87 -5.46 10.09 5.91
CA LEU A 87 -5.11 8.87 6.64
C LEU A 87 -6.35 8.08 7.08
N GLN A 88 -7.38 8.75 7.61
CA GLN A 88 -8.63 8.08 7.98
C GLN A 88 -9.33 7.46 6.76
N THR A 89 -9.28 8.14 5.61
CA THR A 89 -9.83 7.62 4.36
C THR A 89 -9.07 6.38 3.89
N PHE A 90 -7.75 6.40 3.95
CA PHE A 90 -6.91 5.23 3.67
C PHE A 90 -7.29 4.05 4.58
N VAL A 91 -7.33 4.28 5.90
CA VAL A 91 -7.65 3.25 6.91
C VAL A 91 -9.07 2.69 6.74
N ALA A 92 -10.04 3.52 6.34
CA ALA A 92 -11.42 3.09 6.17
C ALA A 92 -11.65 2.30 4.88
N LYS A 93 -10.97 2.66 3.78
CA LYS A 93 -11.31 2.19 2.44
C LYS A 93 -10.24 1.30 1.80
N VAL A 94 -8.97 1.66 1.93
CA VAL A 94 -7.85 0.98 1.27
C VAL A 94 -7.26 -0.11 2.16
N TYR A 95 -7.06 0.21 3.43
CA TYR A 95 -6.47 -0.70 4.42
C TYR A 95 -7.13 -2.09 4.49
N PRO A 96 -8.48 -2.24 4.46
CA PRO A 96 -9.10 -3.57 4.52
C PRO A 96 -8.71 -4.51 3.37
N ILE A 97 -8.34 -3.96 2.20
CA ILE A 97 -7.87 -4.74 1.05
C ILE A 97 -6.49 -5.32 1.36
N PHE A 98 -5.57 -4.51 1.87
CA PHE A 98 -4.22 -4.93 2.27
C PHE A 98 -4.20 -5.81 3.51
N GLN A 99 -5.16 -5.67 4.42
CA GLN A 99 -5.27 -6.52 5.61
C GLN A 99 -5.61 -7.98 5.25
N SER A 100 -6.28 -8.19 4.12
CA SER A 100 -6.76 -9.50 3.68
C SER A 100 -5.97 -10.00 2.47
N LEU A 101 -5.10 -10.99 2.69
CA LEU A 101 -4.35 -11.65 1.61
C LEU A 101 -5.26 -12.12 0.46
N THR A 102 -6.48 -12.60 0.76
CA THR A 102 -7.44 -13.03 -0.25
C THR A 102 -7.95 -11.85 -1.10
N LEU A 103 -8.23 -10.70 -0.49
CA LEU A 103 -8.68 -9.51 -1.22
C LEU A 103 -7.52 -8.94 -2.04
N LEU A 104 -6.34 -8.84 -1.44
CA LEU A 104 -5.13 -8.40 -2.14
C LEU A 104 -4.82 -9.31 -3.33
N GLU A 105 -4.92 -10.64 -3.19
CA GLU A 105 -4.71 -11.56 -4.31
C GLU A 105 -5.70 -11.32 -5.44
N ALA A 106 -6.98 -11.07 -5.12
CA ALA A 106 -7.98 -10.77 -6.14
C ALA A 106 -7.65 -9.49 -6.93
N TYR A 107 -7.19 -8.43 -6.24
CA TYR A 107 -6.76 -7.18 -6.86
C TYR A 107 -5.53 -7.35 -7.74
N VAL A 108 -4.44 -7.88 -7.17
CA VAL A 108 -3.17 -8.05 -7.89
C VAL A 108 -3.35 -8.98 -9.09
N LYS A 109 -4.15 -10.04 -8.95
CA LYS A 109 -4.50 -10.93 -10.08
C LYS A 109 -5.29 -10.20 -11.16
N ARG A 110 -6.25 -9.34 -10.81
CA ARG A 110 -7.01 -8.58 -11.81
C ARG A 110 -6.08 -7.66 -12.60
N ILE A 111 -5.21 -6.93 -11.90
CA ILE A 111 -4.23 -6.03 -12.50
C ILE A 111 -3.28 -6.80 -13.43
N ALA A 112 -2.73 -7.93 -12.98
CA ALA A 112 -1.79 -8.73 -13.77
C ALA A 112 -2.42 -9.38 -15.03
N ASN A 113 -3.75 -9.46 -15.12
CA ASN A 113 -4.48 -10.05 -16.26
C ASN A 113 -5.26 -9.02 -17.10
N GLY A 114 -5.22 -7.74 -16.73
CA GLY A 114 -5.80 -6.62 -17.50
C GLY A 114 -4.85 -6.13 -18.56
#